data_AF-A0A1S3KZR6-F1
#
_entry.id   AF-A0A1S3KZR6-F1
#
_cell.length_a   1.000
_cell.length_b   1.000
_cell.length_c   1.000
_cell.angle_alpha   90.00
_cell.angle_beta   90.00
_cell.angle_gamma   90.00
#
_symmetry.space_group_name_H-M   'P 1'
#
loop_
_entity.id
_entity.type
_entity.pdbx_description
1 polymer ?
#
loop_
_entity_poly.entity_id
_entity_poly.type
_entity_poly.pdbx_seq_one_letter_code
_entity_poly.pdbx_strand_id
1 'polypeptide(L)'
;MVIPLPVEEQCRGVLSEPLSNLQLLTGDAQFNEAMGYPMVQQWRVRSNLYKVKLSAITLSTGFSKVLKTLTAESTREELLSFIQQYGSHYVSEALYGSELSCTIYFPSKKAQQQLWLQYQKEATDQGSRRELKSMPFISYLSGLLKTQLLTEDLVSGVEIRCEEKGSCPSACHLCRQAGREQPSPIPVLLEVSRIVPLYNLVQDNVTKEAFKSATMSSYWCAGKGDVIDNWCRCDLSAFSKDGLPNCSPLRQPVLRLAPHLEPSSTMVALEWLDVEPLIGYKVSDYIIQHKRVEDPSEAEIYTGEVLSLVDDLFSGLGSSCVVAGRRNGEHPHSVLYSLVFKCLEPDSLYKFTLYAVDSRGSRSESSFVSVRTSCPMVDDSRAEEIADKVYNLYNGYTSGKEQQTAYNTLMEIPPPLLYRVQHHYNSHYEKFGDFVWRSEDELGPRKAHLILRRVERISRYCRALLHSAYIQSRTDTMAYMFCRSEEVQPPSSVWHGSLQETRTACMEKLISVQRNTYGNAKLR
;
A
#
# COMPACT_ATOMS: atom_id res chain seq x y z
N MET A 1 28.81 29.30 8.91
CA MET A 1 29.88 28.42 8.41
C MET A 1 29.32 27.51 7.33
N VAL A 2 29.97 27.45 6.17
CA VAL A 2 29.56 26.59 5.04
C VAL A 2 30.70 25.60 4.77
N ILE A 3 30.39 24.31 4.78
CA ILE A 3 31.39 23.23 4.64
C ILE A 3 30.96 22.36 3.46
N PRO A 4 31.74 22.29 2.35
CA PRO A 4 31.46 21.34 1.28
C PRO A 4 31.61 19.90 1.81
N LEU A 5 30.72 19.00 1.37
CA LEU A 5 30.85 17.57 1.72
C LEU A 5 32.05 16.93 0.99
N PRO A 6 32.63 15.85 1.54
CA PRO A 6 33.71 15.09 0.91
C PRO A 6 33.36 14.60 -0.49
N VAL A 7 34.38 14.38 -1.33
CA VAL A 7 34.22 14.02 -2.75
C VAL A 7 33.43 12.73 -2.94
N GLU A 8 33.51 11.80 -1.98
CA GLU A 8 32.80 10.52 -1.99
C GLU A 8 31.28 10.66 -1.91
N GLU A 9 30.80 11.77 -1.33
CA GLU A 9 29.37 12.10 -1.21
C GLU A 9 28.90 13.01 -2.36
N GLN A 10 29.83 13.60 -3.12
CA GLN A 10 29.51 14.46 -4.26
C GLN A 10 29.20 13.61 -5.49
N CYS A 11 28.09 13.92 -6.17
CA CYS A 11 27.63 13.20 -7.37
C CYS A 11 27.49 11.69 -7.13
N ARG A 12 26.89 11.32 -6.00
CA ARG A 12 26.63 9.92 -5.65
C ARG A 12 25.18 9.56 -5.95
N GLY A 13 24.99 8.47 -6.69
CA GLY A 13 23.68 7.88 -6.97
C GLY A 13 23.39 6.68 -6.07
N VAL A 14 22.17 6.57 -5.57
CA VAL A 14 21.68 5.44 -4.78
C VAL A 14 20.38 4.95 -5.41
N LEU A 15 20.33 3.64 -5.70
CA LEU A 15 19.12 2.94 -6.11
C LEU A 15 18.55 2.21 -4.89
N SER A 16 17.28 2.44 -4.55
CA SER A 16 16.60 1.73 -3.47
C SER A 16 16.32 0.28 -3.87
N GLU A 17 16.00 -0.56 -2.89
CA GLU A 17 15.37 -1.85 -3.18
C GLU A 17 13.98 -1.64 -3.82
N PRO A 18 13.53 -2.57 -4.68
CA PRO A 18 12.20 -2.51 -5.27
C PRO A 18 11.14 -2.88 -4.22
N LEU A 19 10.12 -2.03 -4.08
CA LEU A 19 9.00 -2.22 -3.16
C LEU A 19 7.67 -2.14 -3.91
N SER A 20 6.60 -2.72 -3.37
CA SER A 20 5.26 -2.58 -3.94
C SER A 20 4.80 -1.12 -3.90
N ASN A 21 4.10 -0.66 -4.94
CA ASN A 21 3.56 0.70 -4.97
C ASN A 21 2.38 0.87 -4.00
N LEU A 22 2.66 1.35 -2.79
CA LEU A 22 1.66 1.52 -1.73
C LEU A 22 0.48 2.42 -2.11
N GLN A 23 0.67 3.38 -3.02
CA GLN A 23 -0.40 4.28 -3.47
C GLN A 23 -1.48 3.53 -4.27
N LEU A 24 -1.13 2.43 -4.93
CA LEU A 24 -2.06 1.58 -5.68
C LEU A 24 -2.71 0.50 -4.82
N LEU A 25 -2.34 0.42 -3.53
CA LEU A 25 -2.87 -0.54 -2.55
C LEU A 25 -3.87 0.09 -1.56
N THR A 26 -4.26 1.35 -1.79
CA THR A 26 -5.24 2.11 -1.00
C THR A 26 -6.45 2.47 -1.87
N GLY A 27 -7.64 2.69 -1.29
CA GLY A 27 -8.84 3.00 -2.06
C GLY A 27 -9.25 1.82 -2.95
N ASP A 28 -9.66 2.07 -4.18
CA ASP A 28 -9.91 0.99 -5.14
C ASP A 28 -8.57 0.43 -5.64
N ALA A 29 -8.15 -0.71 -5.10
CA ALA A 29 -6.83 -1.27 -5.33
C ALA A 29 -6.60 -1.59 -6.82
N GLN A 30 -5.49 -1.11 -7.37
CA GLN A 30 -5.18 -1.20 -8.80
C GLN A 30 -4.01 -2.16 -9.04
N PHE A 31 -4.34 -3.43 -9.28
CA PHE A 31 -3.37 -4.43 -9.72
C PHE A 31 -4.06 -5.53 -10.53
N ASN A 32 -3.26 -6.37 -11.19
CA ASN A 32 -3.74 -7.51 -11.96
C ASN A 32 -3.23 -8.80 -11.32
N GLU A 33 -4.11 -9.75 -11.02
CA GLU A 33 -3.78 -11.07 -10.47
C GLU A 33 -2.66 -11.78 -11.26
N ALA A 34 -2.70 -11.71 -12.60
CA ALA A 34 -1.70 -12.37 -13.44
C ALA A 34 -0.30 -11.73 -13.34
N MET A 35 -0.25 -10.44 -12.98
CA MET A 35 0.99 -9.67 -12.87
C MET A 35 1.50 -9.56 -11.43
N GLY A 36 0.61 -9.60 -10.45
CA GLY A 36 0.90 -9.29 -9.05
C GLY A 36 0.91 -7.77 -8.79
N TYR A 37 1.48 -7.38 -7.66
CA TYR A 37 1.56 -5.96 -7.31
C TYR A 37 2.50 -5.16 -8.22
N PRO A 38 2.10 -3.94 -8.62
CA PRO A 38 3.02 -2.99 -9.25
C PRO A 38 4.15 -2.62 -8.29
N MET A 39 5.35 -2.41 -8.83
CA MET A 39 6.54 -2.12 -8.04
C MET A 39 7.05 -0.71 -8.31
N VAL A 40 7.70 -0.12 -7.33
CA VAL A 40 8.42 1.14 -7.42
C VAL A 40 9.84 0.97 -6.93
N GLN A 41 10.76 1.68 -7.58
CA GLN A 41 12.16 1.75 -7.18
C GLN A 41 12.64 3.19 -7.31
N GLN A 42 13.29 3.71 -6.27
CA GLN A 42 13.74 5.10 -6.22
C GLN A 42 15.22 5.18 -6.59
N TRP A 43 15.53 6.02 -7.57
CA TRP A 43 16.88 6.43 -7.91
C TRP A 43 17.10 7.87 -7.44
N ARG A 44 18.09 8.08 -6.57
CA ARG A 44 18.40 9.40 -6.03
C ARG A 44 19.87 9.73 -6.27
N VAL A 45 20.14 10.88 -6.87
CA VAL A 45 21.49 11.42 -7.07
C VAL A 45 21.60 12.73 -6.32
N ARG A 46 22.62 12.83 -5.47
CA ARG A 46 22.96 14.07 -4.77
C ARG A 46 24.26 14.63 -5.30
N SER A 47 24.29 15.94 -5.51
CA SER A 47 25.44 16.67 -6.04
C SER A 47 25.48 18.09 -5.46
N ASN A 48 26.60 18.79 -5.64
CA ASN A 48 26.75 20.18 -5.20
C ASN A 48 26.48 20.37 -3.69
N LEU A 49 26.90 19.41 -2.85
CA LEU A 49 26.46 19.33 -1.46
C LEU A 49 27.28 20.21 -0.52
N TYR A 50 26.58 20.99 0.30
CA TYR A 50 27.14 21.85 1.34
C TYR A 50 26.39 21.69 2.66
N LYS A 51 27.16 21.48 3.72
CA LYS A 51 26.67 21.52 5.08
C LYS A 51 26.76 22.95 5.61
N VAL A 52 25.61 23.53 5.94
CA VAL A 52 25.51 24.91 6.43
C VAL A 52 25.18 24.89 7.92
N LYS A 53 26.07 25.49 8.72
CA LYS A 53 25.89 25.65 10.17
C LYS A 53 25.86 27.12 10.54
N LEU A 54 24.85 27.51 11.31
CA LEU A 54 24.77 28.84 11.91
C LEU A 54 25.75 28.90 13.08
N SER A 55 26.80 29.72 12.97
CA SER A 55 27.91 29.77 13.94
C SER A 55 27.73 30.83 15.03
N ALA A 56 27.02 31.92 14.76
CA ALA A 56 26.67 32.96 15.73
C ALA A 56 25.31 33.54 15.37
N ILE A 57 24.53 33.93 16.39
CA ILE A 57 23.17 34.44 16.22
C ILE A 57 23.19 35.94 16.51
N THR A 58 23.03 36.75 15.48
CA THR A 58 22.68 38.17 15.61
C THR A 58 21.24 38.33 15.14
N LEU A 59 20.34 38.65 16.08
CA LEU A 59 18.93 38.84 15.77
C LEU A 59 18.74 40.11 14.94
N SER A 60 17.83 40.07 13.96
CA SER A 60 17.49 41.26 13.19
C SER A 60 16.85 42.31 14.10
N THR A 61 17.01 43.60 13.76
CA THR A 61 16.44 44.70 14.56
C THR A 61 14.92 44.62 14.64
N GLY A 62 14.26 44.22 13.55
CA GLY A 62 12.82 43.99 13.50
C GLY A 62 12.38 42.84 14.41
N PHE A 63 13.01 41.68 14.30
CA PHE A 63 12.67 40.52 15.14
C PHE A 63 12.95 40.80 16.62
N SER A 64 14.07 41.46 16.93
CA SER A 64 14.41 41.83 18.31
C SER A 64 13.39 42.78 18.95
N LYS A 65 12.77 43.68 18.16
CA LYS A 65 11.71 44.56 18.67
C LYS A 65 10.45 43.77 19.01
N VAL A 66 9.99 42.89 18.12
CA VAL A 66 8.79 42.06 18.35
C VAL A 66 9.02 41.04 19.46
N LEU A 67 10.22 40.46 19.57
CA LEU A 67 10.53 39.55 20.66
C LEU A 67 10.47 40.25 22.03
N LYS A 68 10.81 41.55 22.09
CA LYS A 68 10.71 42.37 23.31
C LYS A 68 9.29 42.80 23.65
N THR A 69 8.36 42.77 22.70
CA THR A 69 6.94 43.05 23.01
C THR A 69 6.24 41.84 23.64
N LEU A 70 6.81 40.64 23.49
CA LEU A 70 6.35 39.47 24.24
C LEU A 70 6.76 39.61 25.71
N THR A 71 5.79 39.43 26.59
CA THR A 71 6.00 39.51 28.04
C THR A 71 5.31 38.33 28.74
N ALA A 72 5.50 38.20 30.04
CA ALA A 72 4.82 37.20 30.85
C ALA A 72 3.28 37.33 30.83
N GLU A 73 2.76 38.51 30.51
CA GLU A 73 1.32 38.78 30.43
C GLU A 73 0.75 38.56 29.02
N SER A 74 1.60 38.23 28.03
CA SER A 74 1.14 37.99 26.67
C SER A 74 0.13 36.86 26.62
N THR A 75 -0.98 37.11 25.94
CA THR A 75 -2.06 36.13 25.85
C THR A 75 -1.66 34.97 24.94
N ARG A 76 -2.32 33.82 25.10
CA ARG A 76 -2.08 32.67 24.20
C ARG A 76 -2.34 33.03 22.74
N GLU A 77 -3.37 33.85 22.46
CA GLU A 77 -3.69 34.29 21.09
C GLU A 77 -2.57 35.16 20.49
N GLU A 78 -2.00 36.09 21.27
CA GLU A 78 -0.84 36.87 20.85
C GLU A 78 0.36 35.97 20.52
N LEU A 79 0.67 35.00 21.39
CA LEU A 79 1.77 34.06 21.18
C LEU A 79 1.52 33.14 19.97
N LEU A 80 0.29 32.70 19.74
CA LEU A 80 -0.08 31.91 18.56
C LEU A 80 0.06 32.72 17.26
N SER A 81 -0.35 34.00 17.27
CA SER A 81 -0.15 34.89 16.13
C SER A 81 1.34 35.12 15.82
N PHE A 82 2.18 35.21 16.87
CA PHE A 82 3.64 35.27 16.71
C PHE A 82 4.16 33.99 16.06
N ILE A 83 3.74 32.80 16.52
CA ILE A 83 4.15 31.51 15.94
C ILE A 83 3.71 31.40 14.47
N GLN A 84 2.50 31.85 14.15
CA GLN A 84 1.99 31.84 12.78
C GLN A 84 2.85 32.71 11.85
N GLN A 85 3.35 33.85 12.33
CA GLN A 85 4.16 34.77 11.54
C GLN A 85 5.64 34.36 11.45
N TYR A 86 6.24 33.91 12.55
CA TYR A 86 7.69 33.69 12.66
C TYR A 86 8.10 32.21 12.71
N GLY A 87 7.13 31.30 12.81
CA GLY A 87 7.38 29.88 13.02
C GLY A 87 7.67 29.54 14.48
N SER A 88 8.04 28.28 14.72
CA SER A 88 8.35 27.77 16.07
C SER A 88 9.85 27.54 16.30
N HIS A 89 10.64 27.43 15.23
CA HIS A 89 12.05 27.09 15.29
C HIS A 89 12.86 27.90 14.27
N TYR A 90 14.16 28.06 14.54
CA TYR A 90 15.13 28.42 13.52
C TYR A 90 16.01 27.23 13.16
N VAL A 91 16.51 27.23 11.92
CA VAL A 91 17.41 26.19 11.41
C VAL A 91 18.84 26.50 11.84
N SER A 92 19.44 25.59 12.61
CA SER A 92 20.83 25.72 13.08
C SER A 92 21.83 24.96 12.19
N GLU A 93 21.37 23.86 11.56
CA GLU A 93 22.17 23.02 10.68
C GLU A 93 21.28 22.46 9.57
N ALA A 94 21.75 22.58 8.33
CA ALA A 94 21.05 22.10 7.15
C ALA A 94 22.03 21.62 6.07
N LEU A 95 21.52 20.77 5.19
CA LEU A 95 22.18 20.31 3.98
C LEU A 95 21.59 21.04 2.77
N TYR A 96 22.45 21.69 2.02
CA TYR A 96 22.14 22.33 0.74
C TYR A 96 22.79 21.56 -0.40
N GLY A 97 22.24 21.66 -1.61
CA GLY A 97 22.85 21.15 -2.83
C GLY A 97 21.84 20.99 -3.96
N SER A 98 22.13 20.05 -4.85
CA SER A 98 21.26 19.66 -5.95
C SER A 98 20.92 18.18 -5.83
N GLU A 99 19.63 17.84 -5.86
CA GLU A 99 19.14 16.46 -5.79
C GLU A 99 18.24 16.15 -6.99
N LEU A 100 18.58 15.09 -7.72
CA LEU A 100 17.70 14.46 -8.69
C LEU A 100 17.09 13.21 -8.05
N SER A 101 15.77 13.19 -7.88
CA SER A 101 15.02 12.05 -7.35
C SER A 101 14.07 11.53 -8.42
N CYS A 102 14.33 10.31 -8.89
CA CYS A 102 13.51 9.63 -9.89
C CYS A 102 12.81 8.41 -9.27
N THR A 103 11.55 8.21 -9.59
CA THR A 103 10.77 7.01 -9.26
C THR A 103 10.55 6.21 -10.54
N ILE A 104 10.98 4.95 -10.52
CA ILE A 104 10.79 3.98 -11.59
C ILE A 104 9.60 3.11 -11.21
N TYR A 105 8.57 3.10 -12.04
CA TYR A 105 7.37 2.30 -11.89
C TYR A 105 7.47 1.07 -12.78
N PHE A 106 7.32 -0.11 -12.19
CA PHE A 106 7.25 -1.38 -12.90
C PHE A 106 5.84 -1.96 -12.76
N PRO A 107 5.31 -2.59 -13.81
CA PRO A 107 3.95 -3.13 -13.78
C PRO A 107 3.85 -4.41 -12.93
N SER A 108 4.98 -5.07 -12.62
CA SER A 108 5.04 -6.22 -11.73
C SER A 108 6.43 -6.44 -11.13
N LYS A 109 6.49 -7.22 -10.06
CA LYS A 109 7.75 -7.76 -9.52
C LYS A 109 8.52 -8.61 -10.53
N LYS A 110 7.82 -9.42 -11.31
CA LYS A 110 8.44 -10.26 -12.35
C LYS A 110 9.13 -9.41 -13.42
N ALA A 111 8.46 -8.37 -13.92
CA ALA A 111 9.04 -7.46 -14.91
C ALA A 111 10.29 -6.76 -14.37
N GLN A 112 10.24 -6.25 -13.13
CA GLN A 112 11.39 -5.65 -12.48
C GLN A 112 12.58 -6.61 -12.38
N GLN A 113 12.35 -7.85 -11.93
CA GLN A 113 13.40 -8.87 -11.79
C GLN A 113 14.00 -9.27 -13.14
N GLN A 114 13.17 -9.44 -14.18
CA GLN A 114 13.63 -9.78 -15.52
C GLN A 114 14.51 -8.67 -16.11
N LEU A 115 14.07 -7.41 -16.01
CA LEU A 115 14.83 -6.25 -16.49
C LEU A 115 16.13 -6.06 -15.70
N TRP A 116 16.10 -6.29 -14.39
CA TRP A 116 17.29 -6.23 -13.55
C TRP A 116 18.32 -7.31 -13.91
N LEU A 117 17.89 -8.55 -14.08
CA LEU A 117 18.77 -9.66 -14.48
C LEU A 117 19.32 -9.46 -15.89
N GLN A 118 18.51 -8.94 -16.82
CA GLN A 118 18.97 -8.58 -18.16
C GLN A 118 20.04 -7.49 -18.10
N TYR A 119 19.78 -6.43 -17.35
CA TYR A 119 20.76 -5.34 -17.14
C TYR A 119 22.07 -5.90 -16.55
N GLN A 120 21.99 -6.73 -15.52
CA GLN A 120 23.17 -7.36 -14.93
C GLN A 120 23.93 -8.18 -15.97
N LYS A 121 23.24 -9.03 -16.74
CA LYS A 121 23.87 -9.84 -17.79
C LYS A 121 24.57 -8.99 -18.84
N GLU A 122 23.91 -7.95 -19.35
CA GLU A 122 24.49 -7.05 -20.36
C GLU A 122 25.62 -6.16 -19.80
N ALA A 123 25.57 -5.82 -18.51
CA ALA A 123 26.57 -5.01 -17.83
C ALA A 123 27.79 -5.83 -17.36
N THR A 124 27.64 -7.11 -16.99
CA THR A 124 28.72 -7.92 -16.40
C THR A 124 29.29 -8.99 -17.32
N ASP A 125 28.48 -9.64 -18.16
CA ASP A 125 28.85 -10.91 -18.80
C ASP A 125 28.84 -10.83 -20.35
N GLN A 126 30.02 -10.92 -20.96
CA GLN A 126 30.28 -11.14 -22.40
C GLN A 126 29.60 -10.21 -23.44
N GLY A 127 29.02 -9.08 -23.04
CA GLY A 127 28.55 -8.05 -23.97
C GLY A 127 29.70 -7.25 -24.59
N SER A 128 29.80 -7.24 -25.92
CA SER A 128 30.79 -6.53 -26.76
C SER A 128 30.79 -4.98 -26.61
N ARG A 129 30.12 -4.39 -25.61
CA ARG A 129 29.92 -2.95 -25.47
C ARG A 129 30.45 -2.45 -24.12
N ARG A 130 31.71 -1.99 -24.14
CA ARG A 130 32.40 -1.36 -22.98
C ARG A 130 31.61 -0.22 -22.33
N GLU A 131 30.68 0.40 -23.05
CA GLU A 131 29.84 1.52 -22.60
C GLU A 131 28.78 1.13 -21.56
N LEU A 132 28.35 -0.14 -21.49
CA LEU A 132 27.29 -0.58 -20.56
C LEU A 132 27.79 -0.88 -19.14
N LYS A 133 29.10 -1.13 -18.96
CA LYS A 133 29.68 -1.52 -17.67
C LYS A 133 29.61 -0.42 -16.60
N SER A 134 29.48 0.83 -17.01
CA SER A 134 29.42 2.01 -16.12
C SER A 134 28.06 2.72 -16.15
N MET A 135 27.08 2.19 -16.88
CA MET A 135 25.78 2.82 -17.07
C MET A 135 24.86 2.48 -15.89
N PRO A 136 24.27 3.47 -15.19
CA PRO A 136 23.28 3.22 -14.15
C PRO A 136 22.05 2.51 -14.72
N PHE A 137 21.41 1.66 -13.91
CA PHE A 137 20.21 0.91 -14.32
C PHE A 137 19.09 1.79 -14.86
N ILE A 138 18.84 2.96 -14.24
CA ILE A 138 17.83 3.91 -14.72
C ILE A 138 18.16 4.44 -16.13
N SER A 139 19.44 4.68 -16.44
CA SER A 139 19.87 5.16 -17.75
C SER A 139 19.73 4.06 -18.79
N TYR A 140 20.02 2.81 -18.43
CA TYR A 140 19.77 1.63 -19.26
C TYR A 140 18.28 1.51 -19.63
N LEU A 141 17.39 1.56 -18.63
CA LEU A 141 15.93 1.54 -18.85
C LEU A 141 15.46 2.71 -19.71
N SER A 142 15.96 3.93 -19.45
CA SER A 142 15.61 5.10 -20.28
C SER A 142 16.07 4.93 -21.73
N GLY A 143 17.22 4.30 -21.96
CA GLY A 143 17.68 3.93 -23.30
C GLY A 143 16.72 2.98 -23.99
N LEU A 144 16.33 1.89 -23.30
CA LEU A 144 15.38 0.91 -23.82
C LEU A 144 14.01 1.53 -24.14
N LEU A 145 13.47 2.38 -23.24
CA LEU A 145 12.21 3.10 -23.43
C LEU A 145 12.24 4.00 -24.67
N LYS A 146 13.37 4.66 -24.95
CA LYS A 146 13.53 5.48 -26.17
C LYS A 146 13.59 4.63 -27.44
N THR A 147 14.17 3.42 -27.37
CA THR A 147 14.28 2.49 -28.50
C THR A 147 13.03 1.62 -28.72
N GLN A 148 12.07 1.64 -27.78
CA GLN A 148 10.85 0.82 -27.78
C GLN A 148 9.95 1.05 -29.01
N LEU A 149 10.21 2.08 -29.81
CA LEU A 149 9.62 2.26 -31.14
C LEU A 149 9.98 1.15 -32.15
N LEU A 150 10.87 0.22 -31.81
CA LEU A 150 11.43 -0.78 -32.76
C LEU A 150 11.29 -2.27 -32.36
N THR A 151 10.89 -2.62 -31.13
CA THR A 151 10.80 -4.04 -30.68
C THR A 151 9.75 -4.25 -29.57
N GLU A 152 9.02 -5.37 -29.59
CA GLU A 152 7.92 -5.68 -28.66
C GLU A 152 8.35 -6.06 -27.21
N ASP A 153 7.44 -5.72 -26.29
CA ASP A 153 7.05 -6.35 -25.02
C ASP A 153 7.85 -6.23 -23.71
N LEU A 154 9.18 -6.20 -23.68
CA LEU A 154 9.86 -6.40 -22.38
C LEU A 154 9.80 -5.19 -21.41
N VAL A 155 9.67 -3.98 -21.95
CA VAL A 155 9.63 -2.72 -21.18
C VAL A 155 8.22 -2.11 -21.16
N SER A 156 7.21 -2.87 -21.63
CA SER A 156 5.83 -2.42 -21.66
C SER A 156 5.32 -2.12 -20.24
N GLY A 157 4.77 -0.92 -20.04
CA GLY A 157 4.25 -0.47 -18.75
C GLY A 157 5.28 0.02 -17.74
N VAL A 158 6.56 0.16 -18.11
CA VAL A 158 7.57 0.81 -17.25
C VAL A 158 7.50 2.34 -17.45
N GLU A 159 7.38 3.09 -16.35
CA GLU A 159 7.40 4.56 -16.36
C GLU A 159 8.51 5.10 -15.47
N ILE A 160 9.14 6.21 -15.87
CA ILE A 160 10.14 6.90 -15.05
C ILE A 160 9.68 8.35 -14.87
N ARG A 161 9.52 8.77 -13.61
CA ARG A 161 9.18 10.15 -13.25
C ARG A 161 10.28 10.74 -12.39
N CYS A 162 10.78 11.92 -12.74
CA CYS A 162 11.87 12.57 -12.05
C CYS A 162 11.49 13.95 -11.55
N GLU A 163 11.92 14.25 -10.33
CA GLU A 163 11.83 15.56 -9.69
C GLU A 163 13.24 16.06 -9.38
N GLU A 164 13.48 17.35 -9.62
CA GLU A 164 14.77 17.98 -9.44
C GLU A 164 14.65 19.11 -8.42
N LYS A 165 15.48 19.07 -7.38
CA LYS A 165 15.66 20.14 -6.40
C LYS A 165 17.03 20.76 -6.61
N GLY A 166 17.07 21.91 -7.28
CA GLY A 166 18.30 22.58 -7.71
C GLY A 166 18.90 21.91 -8.94
N SER A 167 19.44 22.71 -9.86
CA SER A 167 19.90 22.19 -11.16
C SER A 167 21.10 21.25 -11.03
N CYS A 168 21.16 20.23 -11.87
CA CYS A 168 22.30 19.33 -11.98
C CYS A 168 23.58 20.07 -12.46
N PRO A 169 24.70 19.99 -11.73
CA PRO A 169 25.96 20.59 -12.15
C PRO A 169 26.58 19.82 -13.33
N SER A 170 27.20 20.54 -14.28
CA SER A 170 27.83 19.95 -15.46
C SER A 170 28.93 18.92 -15.14
N ALA A 171 29.56 19.03 -13.96
CA ALA A 171 30.56 18.08 -13.47
C ALA A 171 29.97 16.71 -13.07
N CYS A 172 28.65 16.61 -12.86
CA CYS A 172 28.01 15.39 -12.40
C CYS A 172 27.28 14.67 -13.55
N HIS A 173 27.83 13.53 -14.00
CA HIS A 173 27.23 12.75 -15.08
C HIS A 173 25.99 11.94 -14.67
N LEU A 174 25.81 11.64 -13.38
CA LEU A 174 24.70 10.79 -12.91
C LEU A 174 23.34 11.50 -12.88
N CYS A 175 23.30 12.83 -12.74
CA CYS A 175 22.05 13.61 -12.76
C CYS A 175 21.79 14.27 -14.12
N ARG A 176 22.65 14.04 -15.12
CA ARG A 176 22.61 14.72 -16.41
C ARG A 176 21.30 14.41 -17.14
N GLN A 177 20.51 15.44 -17.42
CA GLN A 177 19.34 15.40 -18.29
C GLN A 177 19.58 16.28 -19.52
N ALA A 178 19.18 15.79 -20.70
CA ALA A 178 19.40 16.51 -21.95
C ALA A 178 18.79 17.92 -21.90
N GLY A 179 19.63 18.95 -22.09
CA GLY A 179 19.20 20.35 -22.14
C GLY A 179 19.00 21.05 -20.78
N ARG A 180 19.35 20.42 -19.65
CA ARG A 180 19.16 20.99 -18.29
C ARG A 180 20.45 21.17 -17.48
N GLU A 181 21.60 21.12 -18.11
CA GLU A 181 22.90 21.24 -17.43
C GLU A 181 23.26 22.69 -17.13
N GLN A 182 23.78 22.95 -15.92
CA GLN A 182 24.28 24.26 -15.52
C GLN A 182 25.75 24.17 -15.05
N PRO A 183 26.67 25.08 -15.48
CA PRO A 183 28.09 25.00 -15.12
C PRO A 183 28.38 25.17 -13.62
N SER A 184 27.51 25.87 -12.90
CA SER A 184 27.65 26.18 -11.48
C SER A 184 26.29 26.53 -10.86
N PRO A 185 25.44 25.53 -10.57
CA PRO A 185 24.11 25.77 -10.01
C PRO A 185 24.19 26.27 -8.57
N ILE A 186 23.22 27.12 -8.19
CA ILE A 186 23.08 27.60 -6.81
C ILE A 186 22.50 26.47 -5.95
N PRO A 187 23.17 26.07 -4.85
CA PRO A 187 22.66 25.04 -3.94
C PRO A 187 21.28 25.41 -3.35
N VAL A 188 20.32 24.49 -3.37
CA VAL A 188 19.02 24.65 -2.72
C VAL A 188 18.96 23.87 -1.41
N LEU A 189 18.04 24.22 -0.51
CA LEU A 189 17.86 23.50 0.75
C LEU A 189 17.32 22.09 0.46
N LEU A 190 18.06 21.05 0.87
CA LEU A 190 17.68 19.65 0.71
C LEU A 190 17.12 19.06 2.00
N GLU A 191 17.84 19.23 3.11
CA GLU A 191 17.47 18.65 4.41
C GLU A 191 17.73 19.63 5.56
N VAL A 192 16.83 19.63 6.54
CA VAL A 192 17.02 20.34 7.81
C VAL A 192 17.49 19.33 8.85
N SER A 193 18.77 19.39 9.24
CA SER A 193 19.37 18.41 10.14
C SER A 193 19.18 18.76 11.61
N ARG A 194 19.15 20.06 11.95
CA ARG A 194 18.96 20.50 13.34
C ARG A 194 18.18 21.80 13.42
N ILE A 195 17.09 21.76 14.15
CA ILE A 195 16.26 22.91 14.51
C ILE A 195 16.45 23.28 15.98
N VAL A 196 16.26 24.56 16.31
CA VAL A 196 16.28 25.04 17.69
C VAL A 196 15.03 25.89 17.93
N PRO A 197 14.28 25.66 19.03
CA PRO A 197 13.05 26.40 19.31
C PRO A 197 13.28 27.90 19.50
N LEU A 198 12.37 28.73 19.00
CA LEU A 198 12.47 30.20 19.11
C LEU A 198 12.35 30.70 20.55
N TYR A 199 11.62 30.00 21.43
CA TYR A 199 11.52 30.39 22.84
C TYR A 199 12.89 30.39 23.55
N ASN A 200 13.91 29.71 23.02
CA ASN A 200 15.28 29.80 23.56
C ASN A 200 15.96 31.14 23.29
N LEU A 201 15.40 31.98 22.41
CA LEU A 201 15.88 33.34 22.14
C LEU A 201 15.29 34.35 23.15
N VAL A 202 14.29 33.95 23.93
CA VAL A 202 13.70 34.77 25.01
C VAL A 202 14.61 34.69 26.24
N GLN A 203 14.97 35.85 26.78
CA GLN A 203 15.88 35.95 27.94
C GLN A 203 15.18 35.72 29.28
N ASP A 204 13.94 36.20 29.40
CA ASP A 204 13.13 36.03 30.61
C ASP A 204 12.54 34.61 30.68
N ASN A 205 12.72 33.95 31.83
CA ASN A 205 12.27 32.57 32.03
C ASN A 205 10.74 32.44 32.02
N VAL A 206 10.02 33.44 32.52
CA VAL A 206 8.55 33.37 32.63
C VAL A 206 7.91 33.45 31.25
N THR A 207 8.31 34.44 30.46
CA THR A 207 7.90 34.63 29.06
C THR A 207 8.32 33.44 28.21
N LYS A 208 9.52 32.87 28.46
CA LYS A 208 9.99 31.67 27.77
C LYS A 208 9.07 30.46 28.02
N GLU A 209 8.67 30.20 29.27
CA GLU A 209 7.75 29.08 29.56
C GLU A 209 6.34 29.34 29.01
N ALA A 210 5.83 30.58 29.06
CA ALA A 210 4.57 30.94 28.42
C ALA A 210 4.61 30.68 26.90
N PHE A 211 5.69 31.11 26.23
CA PHE A 211 5.88 30.90 24.81
C PHE A 211 6.06 29.41 24.46
N LYS A 212 6.78 28.65 25.28
CA LYS A 212 6.89 27.19 25.14
C LYS A 212 5.53 26.52 25.26
N SER A 213 4.70 26.90 26.23
CA SER A 213 3.33 26.40 26.39
C SER A 213 2.47 26.71 25.15
N ALA A 214 2.49 27.95 24.65
CA ALA A 214 1.78 28.32 23.43
C ALA A 214 2.29 27.55 22.18
N THR A 215 3.59 27.27 22.12
CA THR A 215 4.18 26.44 21.05
C THR A 215 3.65 25.01 21.12
N MET A 216 3.61 24.40 22.31
CA MET A 216 3.05 23.08 22.50
C MET A 216 1.54 23.02 22.17
N SER A 217 0.78 24.03 22.61
CA SER A 217 -0.63 24.21 22.28
C SER A 217 -0.86 24.26 20.77
N SER A 218 -0.06 25.06 20.04
CA SER A 218 -0.16 25.19 18.59
C SER A 218 0.04 23.87 17.85
N TYR A 219 0.98 23.05 18.31
CA TYR A 219 1.41 21.84 17.61
C TYR A 219 0.54 20.61 17.95
N TRP A 220 0.22 20.40 19.22
CA TRP A 220 -0.48 19.19 19.68
C TRP A 220 -1.99 19.38 19.86
N CYS A 221 -2.42 20.61 20.18
CA CYS A 221 -3.80 20.94 20.54
C CYS A 221 -4.42 22.00 19.61
N ALA A 222 -3.85 22.18 18.41
CA ALA A 222 -4.31 23.11 17.38
C ALA A 222 -4.52 24.57 17.86
N GLY A 223 -3.83 24.98 18.93
CA GLY A 223 -3.97 26.30 19.56
C GLY A 223 -5.24 26.49 20.40
N LYS A 224 -6.05 25.44 20.61
CA LYS A 224 -7.36 25.49 21.30
C LYS A 224 -7.40 24.67 22.59
N GLY A 225 -6.26 24.62 23.28
CA GLY A 225 -6.11 23.89 24.52
C GLY A 225 -4.67 23.87 24.99
N ASP A 226 -4.47 23.50 26.24
CA ASP A 226 -3.14 23.44 26.85
C ASP A 226 -2.67 21.99 26.95
N VAL A 227 -1.37 21.77 26.82
CA VAL A 227 -0.77 20.43 27.01
C VAL A 227 -0.52 20.22 28.51
N ILE A 228 -1.09 19.15 29.05
CA ILE A 228 -0.85 18.69 30.43
C ILE A 228 -0.29 17.27 30.33
N ASP A 229 0.95 17.08 30.80
CA ASP A 229 1.70 15.84 30.62
C ASP A 229 1.69 15.37 29.15
N ASN A 230 0.94 14.30 28.84
CA ASN A 230 0.84 13.71 27.50
C ASN A 230 -0.54 13.89 26.84
N TRP A 231 -1.43 14.75 27.37
CA TRP A 231 -2.76 14.98 26.81
C TRP A 231 -3.09 16.47 26.64
N CYS A 232 -4.07 16.75 25.78
CA CYS A 232 -4.54 18.12 25.52
C CYS A 232 -5.79 18.43 26.35
N ARG A 233 -5.69 19.40 27.25
CA ARG A 233 -6.84 20.02 27.92
C ARG A 233 -7.47 21.04 27.00
N CYS A 234 -8.50 20.62 26.28
CA CYS A 234 -9.22 21.48 25.35
C CYS A 234 -10.01 22.60 26.03
N ASP A 235 -10.04 23.77 25.41
CA ASP A 235 -10.94 24.85 25.83
C ASP A 235 -12.40 24.49 25.51
N LEU A 236 -13.34 25.17 26.17
CA LEU A 236 -14.78 24.98 25.96
C LEU A 236 -15.22 25.23 24.50
N SER A 237 -14.51 26.07 23.76
CA SER A 237 -14.78 26.36 22.35
C SER A 237 -14.30 25.27 21.38
N ALA A 238 -13.56 24.27 21.87
CA ALA A 238 -12.94 23.23 21.07
C ALA A 238 -13.67 21.89 21.10
N PHE A 239 -14.88 21.85 21.66
CA PHE A 239 -15.73 20.66 21.67
C PHE A 239 -16.48 20.50 20.35
N SER A 240 -16.66 19.26 19.90
CA SER A 240 -17.43 18.92 18.71
C SER A 240 -18.93 19.14 18.94
N LYS A 241 -19.73 18.95 17.89
CA LYS A 241 -21.21 18.99 17.98
C LYS A 241 -21.76 17.95 18.96
N ASP A 242 -21.03 16.85 19.16
CA ASP A 242 -21.41 15.76 20.06
C ASP A 242 -20.92 15.98 21.50
N GLY A 243 -20.31 17.14 21.78
CA GLY A 243 -19.79 17.47 23.11
C GLY A 243 -18.49 16.74 23.47
N LEU A 244 -17.75 16.23 22.48
CA LEU A 244 -16.46 15.56 22.68
C LEU A 244 -15.28 16.51 22.42
N PRO A 245 -14.15 16.39 23.14
CA PRO A 245 -12.98 17.26 22.93
C PRO A 245 -12.39 17.09 21.52
N ASN A 246 -12.16 18.19 20.77
CA ASN A 246 -11.65 18.16 19.39
C ASN A 246 -10.45 19.11 19.16
N CYS A 247 -9.76 19.54 20.23
CA CYS A 247 -8.55 20.36 20.07
C CYS A 247 -7.34 19.55 19.55
N SER A 248 -7.32 18.24 19.77
CA SER A 248 -6.35 17.33 19.16
C SER A 248 -7.10 16.45 18.15
N PRO A 249 -7.11 16.81 16.85
CA PRO A 249 -7.99 16.16 15.88
C PRO A 249 -7.51 14.73 15.57
N LEU A 250 -8.40 13.77 15.80
CA LEU A 250 -8.17 12.36 15.50
C LEU A 250 -7.94 12.16 14.00
N ARG A 251 -6.74 11.67 13.64
CA ARG A 251 -6.34 11.52 12.23
C ARG A 251 -7.01 10.31 11.59
N GLN A 252 -7.28 10.40 10.30
CA GLN A 252 -7.76 9.29 9.49
C GLN A 252 -6.66 8.20 9.41
N PRO A 253 -6.94 6.95 9.83
CA PRO A 253 -6.02 5.84 9.59
C PRO A 253 -6.05 5.47 8.11
N VAL A 254 -4.90 5.22 7.51
CA VAL A 254 -4.79 4.84 6.09
C VAL A 254 -4.77 3.31 5.97
N LEU A 255 -5.93 2.73 5.66
CA LEU A 255 -6.06 1.31 5.35
C LEU A 255 -5.46 1.00 3.97
N ARG A 256 -4.66 -0.05 3.89
CA ARG A 256 -4.07 -0.54 2.64
C ARG A 256 -4.03 -2.07 2.60
N LEU A 257 -3.87 -2.65 1.41
CA LEU A 257 -3.47 -4.05 1.28
C LEU A 257 -2.05 -4.25 1.83
N ALA A 258 -1.81 -5.42 2.44
CA ALA A 258 -0.50 -5.78 2.96
C ALA A 258 0.51 -5.97 1.81
N PRO A 259 1.59 -5.16 1.73
CA PRO A 259 2.51 -5.17 0.59
C PRO A 259 3.27 -6.49 0.42
N HIS A 260 3.35 -7.29 1.48
CA HIS A 260 4.06 -8.56 1.51
C HIS A 260 3.15 -9.79 1.32
N LEU A 261 1.82 -9.60 1.27
CA LEU A 261 0.82 -10.66 1.14
C LEU A 261 -0.19 -10.29 0.05
N GLU A 262 0.09 -10.70 -1.18
CA GLU A 262 -0.87 -10.53 -2.29
C GLU A 262 -2.18 -11.30 -2.01
N PRO A 263 -3.35 -10.74 -2.36
CA PRO A 263 -4.62 -11.45 -2.29
C PRO A 263 -4.59 -12.79 -2.99
N SER A 264 -5.43 -13.69 -2.52
CA SER A 264 -5.75 -14.95 -3.19
C SER A 264 -7.25 -15.08 -3.38
N SER A 265 -7.68 -16.26 -3.79
CA SER A 265 -9.08 -16.59 -4.01
C SER A 265 -9.90 -16.54 -2.71
N THR A 266 -9.28 -16.79 -1.55
CA THR A 266 -9.99 -16.78 -0.26
C THR A 266 -9.33 -15.90 0.80
N MET A 267 -8.17 -15.31 0.48
CA MET A 267 -7.37 -14.58 1.44
C MET A 267 -7.12 -13.14 1.01
N VAL A 268 -7.33 -12.20 1.93
CA VAL A 268 -6.93 -10.79 1.79
C VAL A 268 -6.26 -10.36 3.08
N ALA A 269 -5.10 -9.73 2.96
CA ALA A 269 -4.38 -9.15 4.07
C ALA A 269 -4.38 -7.62 3.98
N LEU A 270 -4.63 -6.98 5.10
CA LEU A 270 -4.73 -5.53 5.27
C LEU A 270 -3.75 -5.04 6.33
N GLU A 271 -3.29 -3.81 6.19
CA GLU A 271 -2.44 -3.15 7.18
C GLU A 271 -2.78 -1.67 7.31
N TRP A 272 -2.48 -1.09 8.47
CA TRP A 272 -2.45 0.35 8.70
C TRP A 272 -1.46 0.71 9.79
N LEU A 273 -0.94 1.93 9.72
CA LEU A 273 -0.12 2.51 10.78
C LEU A 273 -1.02 3.14 11.84
N ASP A 274 -0.59 3.02 13.09
CA ASP A 274 -1.24 3.68 14.22
C ASP A 274 -1.23 5.21 14.02
N VAL A 275 -2.36 5.83 14.35
CA VAL A 275 -2.54 7.28 14.25
C VAL A 275 -2.36 7.99 15.58
N GLU A 276 -2.21 7.24 16.69
CA GLU A 276 -2.01 7.82 18.01
C GLU A 276 -0.75 8.72 18.07
N PRO A 277 -0.89 10.00 18.45
CA PRO A 277 0.24 10.90 18.63
C PRO A 277 0.95 10.64 19.96
N LEU A 278 2.20 11.12 20.05
CA LEU A 278 2.94 11.11 21.32
C LEU A 278 2.22 11.90 22.42
N ILE A 279 1.62 13.05 22.05
CA ILE A 279 0.86 13.92 22.95
C ILE A 279 -0.49 14.23 22.29
N GLY A 280 -1.59 14.10 23.04
CA GLY A 280 -2.92 14.45 22.56
C GLY A 280 -3.96 13.38 22.85
N TYR A 281 -4.75 13.03 21.83
CA TYR A 281 -5.73 11.93 21.93
C TYR A 281 -5.03 10.57 22.05
N LYS A 282 -5.76 9.60 22.59
CA LYS A 282 -5.34 8.21 22.72
C LYS A 282 -6.31 7.33 21.94
N VAL A 283 -5.78 6.45 21.08
CA VAL A 283 -6.62 5.55 20.29
C VAL A 283 -6.98 4.37 21.17
N SER A 284 -8.27 4.17 21.40
CA SER A 284 -8.75 3.04 22.19
C SER A 284 -9.08 1.83 21.34
N ASP A 285 -9.53 2.04 20.10
CA ASP A 285 -9.92 0.94 19.21
C ASP A 285 -9.84 1.33 17.73
N TYR A 286 -9.82 0.32 16.89
CA TYR A 286 -10.00 0.40 15.44
C TYR A 286 -11.20 -0.43 15.03
N ILE A 287 -12.14 0.19 14.32
CA ILE A 287 -13.34 -0.48 13.84
C ILE A 287 -13.18 -0.78 12.36
N ILE A 288 -13.29 -2.06 12.03
CA ILE A 288 -13.17 -2.58 10.67
C ILE A 288 -14.54 -3.06 10.22
N GLN A 289 -14.99 -2.57 9.07
CA GLN A 289 -16.19 -3.06 8.43
C GLN A 289 -15.88 -3.64 7.07
N HIS A 290 -16.39 -4.83 6.77
CA HIS A 290 -16.22 -5.47 5.47
C HIS A 290 -17.53 -5.98 4.88
N LYS A 291 -17.64 -5.89 3.55
CA LYS A 291 -18.78 -6.44 2.80
C LYS A 291 -18.35 -6.92 1.42
N ARG A 292 -19.04 -7.94 0.93
CA ARG A 292 -19.04 -8.31 -0.49
C ARG A 292 -19.90 -7.29 -1.25
N VAL A 293 -19.39 -6.78 -2.35
CA VAL A 293 -20.08 -5.83 -3.24
C VAL A 293 -20.57 -6.61 -4.45
N GLU A 294 -21.89 -6.68 -4.63
CA GLU A 294 -22.50 -7.35 -5.79
C GLU A 294 -22.53 -6.43 -7.01
N ASP A 295 -23.04 -5.20 -6.84
CA ASP A 295 -23.01 -4.15 -7.85
C ASP A 295 -22.38 -2.86 -7.26
N PRO A 296 -21.26 -2.37 -7.82
CA PRO A 296 -20.65 -1.11 -7.40
C PRO A 296 -21.54 0.13 -7.61
N SER A 297 -22.59 0.02 -8.44
CA SER A 297 -23.52 1.11 -8.76
C SER A 297 -24.75 1.14 -7.85
N GLU A 298 -24.99 0.09 -7.06
CA GLU A 298 -26.08 0.08 -6.09
C GLU A 298 -25.77 0.97 -4.88
N ALA A 299 -26.80 1.64 -4.37
CA ALA A 299 -26.69 2.48 -3.18
C ALA A 299 -26.25 1.62 -1.97
N GLU A 300 -25.35 2.15 -1.14
CA GLU A 300 -24.84 1.47 0.06
C GLU A 300 -25.92 1.39 1.16
N ILE A 301 -26.93 0.56 0.96
CA ILE A 301 -28.05 0.37 1.91
C ILE A 301 -27.64 -0.59 3.05
N TYR A 302 -26.74 -1.53 2.78
CA TYR A 302 -26.30 -2.53 3.74
C TYR A 302 -24.97 -2.15 4.41
N THR A 303 -25.01 -2.04 5.74
CA THR A 303 -23.81 -2.00 6.58
C THR A 303 -23.24 -3.41 6.68
N GLY A 304 -22.03 -3.61 6.14
CA GLY A 304 -21.28 -4.87 6.24
C GLY A 304 -21.01 -5.31 7.69
N GLU A 305 -20.43 -6.49 7.85
CA GLU A 305 -19.99 -7.01 9.16
C GLU A 305 -18.99 -6.05 9.79
N VAL A 306 -19.21 -5.71 11.06
CA VAL A 306 -18.41 -4.76 11.83
C VAL A 306 -17.62 -5.54 12.89
N LEU A 307 -16.32 -5.28 12.97
CA LEU A 307 -15.38 -5.93 13.87
C LEU A 307 -14.60 -4.87 14.64
N SER A 308 -14.61 -4.95 15.96
CA SER A 308 -13.69 -4.25 16.84
C SER A 308 -12.35 -4.98 16.87
N LEU A 309 -11.25 -4.24 16.68
CA LEU A 309 -9.92 -4.82 16.79
C LEU A 309 -9.66 -5.33 18.22
N VAL A 310 -10.12 -4.59 19.23
CA VAL A 310 -9.91 -4.94 20.64
C VAL A 310 -10.85 -6.07 21.08
N ASP A 311 -12.16 -5.87 20.93
CA ASP A 311 -13.16 -6.75 21.53
C ASP A 311 -13.31 -8.05 20.73
N ASP A 312 -13.44 -7.96 19.40
CA ASP A 312 -13.72 -9.12 18.55
C ASP A 312 -12.45 -9.88 18.15
N LEU A 313 -11.34 -9.17 17.89
CA LEU A 313 -10.16 -9.76 17.28
C LEU A 313 -9.04 -10.10 18.27
N PHE A 314 -8.69 -9.21 19.19
CA PHE A 314 -7.67 -9.50 20.21
C PHE A 314 -8.22 -10.25 21.41
N SER A 315 -9.43 -9.92 21.86
CA SER A 315 -10.06 -10.49 23.06
C SER A 315 -11.04 -11.62 22.75
N GLY A 316 -11.64 -11.61 21.56
CA GLY A 316 -12.63 -12.59 21.15
C GLY A 316 -12.10 -14.03 21.09
N LEU A 317 -13.03 -14.99 21.09
CA LEU A 317 -12.76 -16.40 20.79
C LEU A 317 -12.33 -16.52 19.33
N GLY A 318 -11.07 -16.16 19.05
CA GLY A 318 -10.64 -15.77 17.70
C GLY A 318 -11.12 -16.71 16.60
N SER A 319 -11.68 -16.11 15.55
CA SER A 319 -12.13 -16.80 14.35
C SER A 319 -10.96 -17.39 13.60
N SER A 320 -11.11 -18.59 13.04
CA SER A 320 -10.13 -19.12 12.07
C SER A 320 -10.07 -18.30 10.79
N CYS A 321 -11.11 -17.51 10.52
CA CYS A 321 -11.28 -16.76 9.28
C CYS A 321 -10.71 -15.35 9.32
N VAL A 322 -10.58 -14.74 10.49
CA VAL A 322 -10.00 -13.39 10.64
C VAL A 322 -8.94 -13.41 11.72
N VAL A 323 -7.74 -12.99 11.37
CA VAL A 323 -6.62 -12.88 12.31
C VAL A 323 -6.16 -11.44 12.41
N ALA A 324 -6.00 -10.95 13.63
CA ALA A 324 -5.30 -9.71 13.90
C ALA A 324 -3.83 -9.91 14.27
N GLY A 325 -3.02 -8.96 13.85
CA GLY A 325 -1.61 -8.86 14.13
C GLY A 325 -1.21 -7.44 14.51
N ARG A 326 -0.15 -7.33 15.29
CA ARG A 326 0.47 -6.09 15.74
C ARG A 326 1.98 -6.24 15.64
N ARG A 327 2.66 -5.25 15.08
CA ARG A 327 4.11 -5.21 14.95
C ARG A 327 4.61 -3.80 15.25
N ASN A 328 5.75 -3.68 15.93
CA ASN A 328 6.43 -2.39 16.08
C ASN A 328 7.19 -2.08 14.78
N GLY A 329 6.97 -0.89 14.24
CA GLY A 329 7.64 -0.37 13.07
C GLY A 329 9.10 0.02 13.35
N GLU A 330 9.76 0.62 12.36
CA GLU A 330 11.17 1.02 12.46
C GLU A 330 11.41 2.13 13.51
N HIS A 331 10.39 2.94 13.80
CA HIS A 331 10.45 3.97 14.82
C HIS A 331 9.85 3.46 16.14
N PRO A 332 10.42 3.78 17.32
CA PRO A 332 9.99 3.25 18.63
C PRO A 332 8.51 3.48 19.00
N HIS A 333 7.84 4.40 18.31
CA HIS A 333 6.43 4.77 18.53
C HIS A 333 5.54 4.49 17.31
N SER A 334 6.08 3.83 16.28
CA SER A 334 5.29 3.40 15.13
C SER A 334 4.78 2.00 15.42
N VAL A 335 3.47 1.83 15.50
CA VAL A 335 2.83 0.52 15.58
C VAL A 335 2.11 0.26 14.25
N LEU A 336 2.33 -0.93 13.69
CA LEU A 336 1.65 -1.43 12.50
C LEU A 336 0.65 -2.49 12.94
N TYR A 337 -0.62 -2.25 12.63
CA TYR A 337 -1.68 -3.25 12.79
C TYR A 337 -1.94 -3.94 11.46
N SER A 338 -2.30 -5.21 11.51
CA SER A 338 -2.57 -6.02 10.33
C SER A 338 -3.76 -6.93 10.55
N LEU A 339 -4.56 -7.16 9.51
CA LEU A 339 -5.64 -8.15 9.49
C LEU A 339 -5.48 -9.11 8.33
N VAL A 340 -5.72 -10.40 8.56
CA VAL A 340 -5.75 -11.42 7.52
C VAL A 340 -7.10 -12.12 7.52
N PHE A 341 -7.88 -11.88 6.48
CA PHE A 341 -9.11 -12.62 6.16
C PHE A 341 -8.74 -13.87 5.37
N LYS A 342 -9.24 -15.06 5.73
CA LYS A 342 -8.85 -16.36 5.15
C LYS A 342 -9.99 -17.16 4.53
N CYS A 343 -11.24 -16.73 4.74
CA CYS A 343 -12.45 -17.45 4.34
C CYS A 343 -13.31 -16.61 3.39
N LEU A 344 -12.70 -15.71 2.64
CA LEU A 344 -13.44 -14.93 1.65
C LEU A 344 -13.84 -15.82 0.47
N GLU A 345 -14.89 -15.41 -0.22
CA GLU A 345 -15.29 -16.08 -1.44
C GLU A 345 -14.44 -15.63 -2.64
N PRO A 346 -14.15 -16.54 -3.58
CA PRO A 346 -13.37 -16.21 -4.76
C PRO A 346 -14.15 -15.41 -5.80
N ASP A 347 -13.42 -14.77 -6.72
CA ASP A 347 -13.98 -13.97 -7.81
C ASP A 347 -15.01 -12.92 -7.34
N SER A 348 -14.78 -12.34 -6.17
CA SER A 348 -15.74 -11.48 -5.48
C SER A 348 -15.09 -10.14 -5.12
N LEU A 349 -15.80 -9.05 -5.35
CA LEU A 349 -15.35 -7.72 -4.95
C LEU A 349 -15.69 -7.49 -3.48
N TYR A 350 -14.69 -7.15 -2.67
CA TYR A 350 -14.87 -6.79 -1.27
C TYR A 350 -14.48 -5.34 -1.04
N LYS A 351 -15.24 -4.65 -0.18
CA LYS A 351 -14.90 -3.33 0.34
C LYS A 351 -14.67 -3.43 1.84
N PHE A 352 -13.49 -3.00 2.27
CA PHE A 352 -13.06 -2.90 3.66
C PHE A 352 -12.97 -1.44 4.04
N THR A 353 -13.48 -1.09 5.22
CA THR A 353 -13.49 0.28 5.74
C THR A 353 -12.93 0.27 7.15
N LEU A 354 -12.18 1.31 7.50
CA LEU A 354 -11.49 1.44 8.78
C LEU A 354 -11.66 2.85 9.33
N TYR A 355 -11.98 2.97 10.61
CA TYR A 355 -11.84 4.23 11.35
C TYR A 355 -11.32 3.97 12.76
N ALA A 356 -10.67 4.97 13.34
CA ALA A 356 -10.18 4.94 14.71
C ALA A 356 -11.24 5.47 15.68
N VAL A 357 -11.23 4.96 16.90
CA VAL A 357 -12.01 5.47 18.04
C VAL A 357 -11.02 5.92 19.10
N ASP A 358 -11.19 7.15 19.60
CA ASP A 358 -10.39 7.63 20.73
C ASP A 358 -10.95 7.19 22.08
N SER A 359 -10.16 7.36 23.14
CA SER A 359 -10.54 7.05 24.53
C SER A 359 -11.80 7.75 25.05
N ARG A 360 -12.31 8.76 24.34
CA ARG A 360 -13.50 9.55 24.66
C ARG A 360 -14.70 9.18 23.78
N GLY A 361 -14.51 8.30 22.79
CA GLY A 361 -15.53 7.84 21.84
C GLY A 361 -15.60 8.64 20.54
N SER A 362 -14.71 9.60 20.30
CA SER A 362 -14.65 10.33 19.03
C SER A 362 -14.23 9.40 17.90
N ARG A 363 -14.74 9.63 16.70
CA ARG A 363 -14.44 8.81 15.51
C ARG A 363 -13.61 9.60 14.51
N SER A 364 -12.62 8.94 13.94
CA SER A 364 -11.87 9.52 12.82
C SER A 364 -12.73 9.56 11.57
N GLU A 365 -12.28 10.29 10.55
CA GLU A 365 -12.72 9.97 9.19
C GLU A 365 -12.36 8.52 8.84
N SER A 366 -13.19 7.87 8.04
CA SER A 366 -12.98 6.49 7.61
C SER A 366 -12.09 6.44 6.36
N SER A 367 -11.18 5.46 6.28
CA SER A 367 -10.54 5.07 5.02
C SER A 367 -11.12 3.75 4.50
N PHE A 368 -10.84 3.43 3.25
CA PHE A 368 -11.31 2.19 2.64
C PHE A 368 -10.31 1.57 1.67
N VAL A 369 -10.48 0.27 1.45
CA VAL A 369 -9.84 -0.49 0.39
C VAL A 369 -10.87 -1.40 -0.27
N SER A 370 -10.98 -1.31 -1.59
CA SER A 370 -11.77 -2.24 -2.40
C SER A 370 -10.84 -3.17 -3.17
N VAL A 371 -11.07 -4.48 -3.12
CA VAL A 371 -10.25 -5.47 -3.82
C VAL A 371 -11.09 -6.66 -4.27
N ARG A 372 -10.84 -7.16 -5.49
CA ARG A 372 -11.41 -8.42 -5.97
C ARG A 372 -10.52 -9.57 -5.54
N THR A 373 -11.10 -10.59 -4.91
CA THR A 373 -10.40 -11.86 -4.63
C THR A 373 -10.08 -12.59 -5.93
N SER A 374 -8.96 -13.32 -5.93
CA SER A 374 -8.48 -14.00 -7.13
C SER A 374 -9.47 -15.05 -7.66
N CYS A 375 -9.29 -15.46 -8.91
CA CYS A 375 -10.09 -16.53 -9.47
C CYS A 375 -9.94 -17.84 -8.67
N PRO A 376 -11.00 -18.68 -8.63
CA PRO A 376 -10.92 -20.00 -8.01
C PRO A 376 -9.79 -20.84 -8.59
N MET A 377 -9.20 -21.70 -7.77
CA MET A 377 -8.17 -22.63 -8.23
C MET A 377 -8.75 -23.59 -9.28
N VAL A 378 -8.01 -23.80 -10.37
CA VAL A 378 -8.40 -24.70 -11.46
C VAL A 378 -7.27 -25.69 -11.74
N ASP A 379 -7.59 -26.97 -11.68
CA ASP A 379 -6.71 -28.04 -12.17
C ASP A 379 -6.88 -28.18 -13.68
N ASP A 380 -5.91 -27.66 -14.42
CA ASP A 380 -5.93 -27.60 -15.87
C ASP A 380 -5.88 -28.99 -16.52
N SER A 381 -5.13 -29.92 -15.90
CA SER A 381 -4.97 -31.29 -16.41
C SER A 381 -6.26 -32.09 -16.28
N ARG A 382 -6.93 -31.95 -15.14
CA ARG A 382 -8.24 -32.55 -14.92
C ARG A 382 -9.31 -31.96 -15.83
N ALA A 383 -9.23 -30.66 -16.14
CA ALA A 383 -10.15 -30.02 -17.07
C ALA A 383 -10.02 -30.61 -18.50
N GLU A 384 -8.80 -30.83 -18.96
CA GLU A 384 -8.50 -31.46 -20.26
C GLU A 384 -9.00 -32.91 -20.29
N GLU A 385 -8.72 -33.71 -19.25
CA GLU A 385 -9.21 -35.10 -19.16
C GLU A 385 -10.75 -35.18 -19.21
N ILE A 386 -11.44 -34.26 -18.52
CA ILE A 386 -12.90 -34.21 -18.55
C ILE A 386 -13.42 -33.82 -19.93
N ALA A 387 -12.75 -32.89 -20.63
CA ALA A 387 -13.12 -32.51 -21.99
C ALA A 387 -13.05 -33.71 -22.95
N ASP A 388 -11.95 -34.48 -22.89
CA ASP A 388 -11.76 -35.70 -23.68
C ASP A 388 -12.80 -36.76 -23.32
N LYS A 389 -13.08 -36.95 -22.04
CA LYS A 389 -14.11 -37.88 -21.56
C LYS A 389 -15.49 -37.51 -22.10
N VAL A 390 -15.85 -36.23 -22.06
CA VAL A 390 -17.15 -35.74 -22.55
C VAL A 390 -17.27 -35.92 -24.06
N TYR A 391 -16.21 -35.60 -24.81
CA TYR A 391 -16.17 -35.84 -26.26
C TYR A 391 -16.38 -37.31 -26.61
N ASN A 392 -15.72 -38.22 -25.89
CA ASN A 392 -15.88 -39.66 -26.09
C ASN A 392 -17.31 -40.14 -25.76
N LEU A 393 -17.94 -39.60 -24.71
CA LEU A 393 -19.33 -39.92 -24.36
C LEU A 393 -20.32 -39.40 -25.41
N TYR A 394 -20.08 -38.22 -25.98
CA TYR A 394 -20.89 -37.66 -27.07
C TYR A 394 -20.75 -38.49 -28.36
N ASN A 395 -19.56 -39.01 -28.63
CA ASN A 395 -19.34 -39.94 -29.75
C ASN A 395 -19.91 -41.35 -29.55
N GLY A 396 -20.43 -41.68 -28.36
CA GLY A 396 -21.13 -42.96 -28.13
C GLY A 396 -22.51 -43.05 -28.81
N TYR A 397 -23.09 -41.90 -29.19
CA TYR A 397 -24.34 -41.64 -29.95
C TYR A 397 -25.63 -42.38 -29.53
N THR A 398 -25.61 -43.36 -28.62
CA THR A 398 -26.72 -44.33 -28.50
C THR A 398 -27.10 -44.76 -27.08
N SER A 399 -26.32 -44.42 -26.05
CA SER A 399 -26.61 -44.84 -24.68
C SER A 399 -27.13 -43.71 -23.80
N GLY A 400 -28.38 -43.82 -23.33
CA GLY A 400 -28.93 -42.90 -22.32
C GLY A 400 -28.12 -42.86 -21.01
N LYS A 401 -27.35 -43.93 -20.72
CA LYS A 401 -26.42 -43.94 -19.59
C LYS A 401 -25.22 -43.03 -19.83
N GLU A 402 -24.70 -42.97 -21.05
CA GLU A 402 -23.57 -42.10 -21.41
C GLU A 402 -23.99 -40.63 -21.36
N GLN A 403 -25.16 -40.30 -21.91
CA GLN A 403 -25.74 -38.96 -21.82
C GLN A 403 -25.92 -38.51 -20.36
N GLN A 404 -26.47 -39.39 -19.51
CA GLN A 404 -26.64 -39.04 -18.09
C GLN A 404 -25.29 -38.95 -17.35
N THR A 405 -24.30 -39.76 -17.72
CA THR A 405 -22.95 -39.70 -17.14
C THR A 405 -22.22 -38.41 -17.54
N ALA A 406 -22.33 -37.99 -18.80
CA ALA A 406 -21.79 -36.71 -19.27
C ALA A 406 -22.43 -35.54 -18.52
N TYR A 407 -23.78 -35.52 -18.45
CA TYR A 407 -24.51 -34.49 -17.72
C TYR A 407 -24.11 -34.41 -16.24
N ASN A 408 -24.06 -35.56 -15.53
CA ASN A 408 -23.66 -35.60 -14.13
C ASN A 408 -22.23 -35.09 -13.93
N THR A 409 -21.29 -35.54 -14.78
CA THR A 409 -19.89 -35.11 -14.72
C THR A 409 -19.77 -33.58 -14.84
N LEU A 410 -20.49 -32.97 -15.79
CA LEU A 410 -20.48 -31.51 -16.00
C LEU A 410 -21.20 -30.72 -14.89
N MET A 411 -22.19 -31.32 -14.24
CA MET A 411 -22.95 -30.68 -13.15
C MET A 411 -22.26 -30.80 -11.78
N GLU A 412 -21.46 -31.84 -11.55
CA GLU A 412 -20.74 -32.09 -10.30
C GLU A 412 -19.50 -31.18 -10.14
N ILE A 413 -18.87 -30.77 -11.25
CA ILE A 413 -17.70 -29.91 -11.21
C ILE A 413 -18.03 -28.44 -10.93
N PRO A 414 -17.10 -27.69 -10.28
CA PRO A 414 -17.33 -26.28 -10.00
C PRO A 414 -17.35 -25.45 -11.31
N PRO A 415 -18.11 -24.34 -11.36
CA PRO A 415 -18.25 -23.54 -12.59
C PRO A 415 -16.94 -23.10 -13.27
N PRO A 416 -15.89 -22.67 -12.54
CA PRO A 416 -14.60 -22.34 -13.15
C PRO A 416 -13.95 -23.52 -13.88
N LEU A 417 -14.05 -24.73 -13.31
CA LEU A 417 -13.55 -25.95 -13.94
C LEU A 417 -14.39 -26.30 -15.17
N LEU A 418 -15.71 -26.14 -15.11
CA LEU A 418 -16.61 -26.32 -16.25
C LEU A 418 -16.28 -25.36 -17.41
N TYR A 419 -16.01 -24.10 -17.11
CA TYR A 419 -15.58 -23.13 -18.11
C TYR A 419 -14.22 -23.51 -18.72
N ARG A 420 -13.31 -24.07 -17.92
CA ARG A 420 -12.03 -24.58 -18.42
C ARG A 420 -12.19 -25.85 -19.30
N VAL A 421 -13.10 -26.75 -18.94
CA VAL A 421 -13.47 -27.91 -19.77
C VAL A 421 -14.01 -27.44 -21.13
N GLN A 422 -14.88 -26.43 -21.14
CA GLN A 422 -15.38 -25.83 -22.38
C GLN A 422 -14.24 -25.29 -23.26
N HIS A 423 -13.26 -24.60 -22.66
CA HIS A 423 -12.09 -24.08 -23.39
C HIS A 423 -11.27 -25.21 -24.05
N HIS A 424 -10.95 -26.28 -23.30
CA HIS A 424 -10.22 -27.43 -23.85
C HIS A 424 -11.01 -28.19 -24.89
N TYR A 425 -12.30 -28.41 -24.65
CA TYR A 425 -13.18 -29.09 -25.61
C TYR A 425 -13.19 -28.36 -26.95
N ASN A 426 -13.39 -27.04 -26.93
CA ASN A 426 -13.40 -26.24 -28.16
C ASN A 426 -12.02 -26.21 -28.82
N SER A 427 -10.95 -26.15 -28.04
CA SER A 427 -9.58 -26.14 -28.57
C SER A 427 -9.24 -27.40 -29.37
N HIS A 428 -9.75 -28.57 -28.97
CA HIS A 428 -9.48 -29.85 -29.62
C HIS A 428 -10.56 -30.29 -30.61
N TYR A 429 -11.83 -30.03 -30.31
CA TYR A 429 -12.99 -30.69 -30.96
C TYR A 429 -13.98 -29.74 -31.64
N GLU A 430 -13.76 -28.42 -31.65
CA GLU A 430 -14.70 -27.45 -32.25
C GLU A 430 -15.04 -27.75 -33.73
N LYS A 431 -14.13 -28.38 -34.47
CA LYS A 431 -14.35 -28.83 -35.85
C LYS A 431 -15.52 -29.81 -36.00
N PHE A 432 -15.90 -30.50 -34.92
CA PHE A 432 -17.00 -31.46 -34.87
C PHE A 432 -18.26 -30.88 -34.19
N GLY A 433 -18.29 -29.57 -33.96
CA GLY A 433 -19.32 -28.86 -33.23
C GLY A 433 -18.76 -28.30 -31.92
N ASP A 434 -19.04 -27.03 -31.65
CA ASP A 434 -18.63 -26.41 -30.39
C ASP A 434 -19.31 -27.08 -29.18
N PHE A 435 -18.70 -26.95 -28.01
CA PHE A 435 -19.16 -27.58 -26.77
C PHE A 435 -20.63 -27.28 -26.45
N VAL A 436 -21.11 -26.07 -26.73
CA VAL A 436 -22.46 -25.63 -26.39
C VAL A 436 -23.47 -26.31 -27.30
N TRP A 437 -23.27 -26.16 -28.61
CA TRP A 437 -24.09 -26.75 -29.64
C TRP A 437 -24.12 -28.27 -29.50
N ARG A 438 -22.95 -28.88 -29.26
CA ARG A 438 -22.84 -30.33 -29.12
C ARG A 438 -23.50 -30.86 -27.86
N SER A 439 -23.42 -30.11 -26.75
CA SER A 439 -24.14 -30.47 -25.53
C SER A 439 -25.66 -30.37 -25.71
N GLU A 440 -26.14 -29.42 -26.50
CA GLU A 440 -27.57 -29.30 -26.83
C GLU A 440 -28.06 -30.45 -27.72
N ASP A 441 -27.26 -30.86 -28.71
CA ASP A 441 -27.55 -32.00 -29.59
C ASP A 441 -27.64 -33.32 -28.81
N GLU A 442 -26.66 -33.59 -27.95
CA GLU A 442 -26.53 -34.88 -27.26
C GLU A 442 -27.34 -35.00 -25.96
N LEU A 443 -27.55 -33.89 -25.24
CA LEU A 443 -28.25 -33.89 -23.94
C LEU A 443 -29.63 -33.22 -23.99
N GLY A 444 -29.95 -32.54 -25.09
CA GLY A 444 -31.16 -31.76 -25.27
C GLY A 444 -31.08 -30.34 -24.66
N PRO A 445 -31.95 -29.42 -25.12
CA PRO A 445 -31.87 -27.99 -24.82
C PRO A 445 -31.89 -27.65 -23.32
N ARG A 446 -32.73 -28.35 -22.54
CA ARG A 446 -32.88 -28.05 -21.11
C ARG A 446 -31.63 -28.37 -20.30
N LYS A 447 -30.98 -29.50 -20.57
CA LYS A 447 -29.76 -29.93 -19.86
C LYS A 447 -28.58 -29.04 -20.25
N ALA A 448 -28.42 -28.77 -21.55
CA ALA A 448 -27.40 -27.86 -22.05
C ALA A 448 -27.53 -26.46 -21.43
N HIS A 449 -28.75 -25.91 -21.39
CA HIS A 449 -28.98 -24.58 -20.81
C HIS A 449 -28.67 -24.51 -19.30
N LEU A 450 -28.92 -25.60 -18.54
CA LEU A 450 -28.52 -25.68 -17.13
C LEU A 450 -27.00 -25.69 -16.96
N ILE A 451 -26.26 -26.34 -17.87
CA ILE A 451 -24.79 -26.33 -17.88
C ILE A 451 -24.29 -24.90 -18.16
N LEU A 452 -24.83 -24.23 -19.19
CA LEU A 452 -24.43 -22.86 -19.55
C LEU A 452 -24.67 -21.84 -18.43
N ARG A 453 -25.83 -21.92 -17.75
CA ARG A 453 -26.13 -21.01 -16.63
C ARG A 453 -25.14 -21.11 -15.47
N ARG A 454 -24.39 -22.21 -15.33
CA ARG A 454 -23.37 -22.33 -14.29
C ARG A 454 -22.18 -21.41 -14.57
N VAL A 455 -21.73 -21.33 -15.82
CA VAL A 455 -20.59 -20.49 -16.20
C VAL A 455 -20.93 -19.00 -16.27
N GLU A 456 -22.22 -18.65 -16.36
CA GLU A 456 -22.69 -17.26 -16.31
C GLU A 456 -22.34 -16.54 -15.00
N ARG A 457 -22.15 -17.28 -13.90
CA ARG A 457 -21.80 -16.72 -12.59
C ARG A 457 -20.33 -16.30 -12.46
N ILE A 458 -19.47 -16.73 -13.38
CA ILE A 458 -18.05 -16.35 -13.39
C ILE A 458 -17.94 -14.93 -13.92
N SER A 459 -17.17 -14.08 -13.24
CA SER A 459 -16.95 -12.71 -13.66
C SER A 459 -16.26 -12.63 -15.01
N ARG A 460 -16.44 -11.51 -15.71
CA ARG A 460 -15.74 -11.25 -16.97
C ARG A 460 -14.21 -11.30 -16.80
N TYR A 461 -13.73 -10.89 -15.63
CA TYR A 461 -12.31 -10.90 -15.29
C TYR A 461 -11.77 -12.35 -15.26
N CYS A 462 -12.40 -13.23 -14.51
CA CYS A 462 -11.97 -14.62 -14.42
C CYS A 462 -12.19 -15.39 -15.72
N ARG A 463 -13.24 -15.10 -16.49
CA ARG A 463 -13.41 -15.69 -17.82
C ARG A 463 -12.25 -15.37 -18.76
N ALA A 464 -11.71 -14.15 -18.70
CA ALA A 464 -10.54 -13.77 -19.50
C ALA A 464 -9.29 -14.56 -19.07
N LEU A 465 -9.03 -14.66 -17.77
CA LEU A 465 -7.88 -15.40 -17.24
C LEU A 465 -7.99 -16.91 -17.47
N LEU A 466 -9.17 -17.50 -17.30
CA LEU A 466 -9.42 -18.94 -17.51
C LEU A 466 -9.35 -19.34 -18.99
N HIS A 467 -9.30 -18.39 -19.92
CA HIS A 467 -9.05 -18.61 -21.34
C HIS A 467 -7.55 -18.59 -21.71
N SER A 468 -6.66 -18.51 -20.73
CA SER A 468 -5.21 -18.58 -20.95
C SER A 468 -4.81 -19.93 -21.57
N ALA A 469 -3.71 -20.00 -22.32
CA ALA A 469 -3.28 -21.26 -22.93
C ALA A 469 -3.01 -22.35 -21.87
N TYR A 470 -2.35 -21.99 -20.77
CA TYR A 470 -2.05 -22.89 -19.66
C TYR A 470 -2.34 -22.25 -18.31
N ILE A 471 -2.80 -23.08 -17.37
CA ILE A 471 -2.99 -22.69 -15.96
C ILE A 471 -2.21 -23.67 -15.08
N GLN A 472 -1.34 -23.14 -14.23
CA GLN A 472 -0.58 -23.93 -13.25
C GLN A 472 -0.93 -23.45 -11.84
N SER A 473 -0.99 -24.37 -10.88
CA SER A 473 -1.13 -24.01 -9.47
C SER A 473 0.24 -23.84 -8.82
N ARG A 474 0.48 -22.71 -8.15
CA ARG A 474 1.61 -22.54 -7.22
C ARG A 474 1.08 -22.44 -5.79
N THR A 475 1.87 -22.93 -4.84
CA THR A 475 1.58 -22.76 -3.42
C THR A 475 2.71 -21.95 -2.80
N ASP A 476 2.38 -20.75 -2.36
CA ASP A 476 3.32 -19.87 -1.68
C ASP A 476 3.12 -20.01 -0.16
N THR A 477 4.20 -20.17 0.60
CA THR A 477 4.13 -20.15 2.07
C THR A 477 4.59 -18.78 2.55
N MET A 478 3.72 -18.08 3.27
CA MET A 478 3.97 -16.71 3.72
C MET A 478 3.76 -16.61 5.22
N ALA A 479 4.50 -15.72 5.87
CA ALA A 479 4.35 -15.47 7.30
C ALA A 479 3.33 -14.36 7.56
N TYR A 480 2.61 -14.47 8.68
CA TYR A 480 1.73 -13.42 9.20
C TYR A 480 1.80 -13.40 10.73
N MET A 481 1.54 -12.23 11.31
CA MET A 481 1.48 -12.05 12.75
C MET A 481 0.10 -12.43 13.28
N PHE A 482 0.06 -13.23 14.33
CA PHE A 482 -1.14 -13.57 15.10
C PHE A 482 -0.94 -13.07 16.53
N CYS A 483 -1.76 -12.11 16.94
CA CYS A 483 -1.71 -11.51 18.27
C CYS A 483 -3.03 -11.70 19.02
N ARG A 484 -2.94 -11.89 20.33
CA ARG A 484 -4.08 -11.90 21.25
C ARG A 484 -3.79 -11.07 22.49
N SER A 485 -4.84 -10.53 23.10
CA SER A 485 -4.70 -9.84 24.39
C SER A 485 -4.35 -10.84 25.49
N GLU A 486 -3.39 -10.49 26.35
CA GLU A 486 -3.09 -11.26 27.57
C GLU A 486 -4.04 -10.88 28.73
N GLU A 487 -4.58 -9.66 28.69
CA GLU A 487 -5.45 -9.10 29.73
C GLU A 487 -6.86 -8.86 29.16
N VAL A 488 -7.87 -9.39 29.85
CA VAL A 488 -9.27 -8.99 29.61
C VAL A 488 -9.49 -7.71 30.41
N GLN A 489 -9.32 -6.55 29.79
CA GLN A 489 -9.60 -5.28 30.45
C GLN A 489 -11.08 -5.26 30.88
N PRO A 490 -11.39 -4.95 32.15
CA PRO A 490 -12.78 -4.78 32.55
C PRO A 490 -13.37 -3.57 31.82
N PRO A 491 -14.59 -3.65 31.27
CA PRO A 491 -15.21 -2.54 30.59
C PRO A 491 -15.49 -1.42 31.61
N SER A 492 -14.63 -0.40 31.64
CA SER A 492 -14.86 0.82 32.41
C SER A 492 -15.77 1.73 31.59
N SER A 493 -16.84 2.24 32.19
CA SER A 493 -18.02 2.71 31.46
C SER A 493 -17.92 4.11 30.83
N VAL A 494 -16.74 4.75 30.77
CA VAL A 494 -16.61 6.09 30.15
C VAL A 494 -15.23 6.36 29.52
N TRP A 495 -14.17 5.66 29.94
CA TRP A 495 -12.80 5.91 29.47
C TRP A 495 -12.12 4.60 29.12
N HIS A 496 -11.68 4.49 27.86
CA HIS A 496 -10.86 3.39 27.40
C HIS A 496 -9.38 3.79 27.43
N GLY A 497 -8.49 2.86 27.81
CA GLY A 497 -7.04 3.09 27.78
C GLY A 497 -6.50 3.20 26.35
N SER A 498 -5.22 3.55 26.20
CA SER A 498 -4.57 3.47 24.89
C SER A 498 -4.44 2.01 24.45
N LEU A 499 -4.80 1.73 23.20
CA LEU A 499 -4.57 0.44 22.57
C LEU A 499 -3.09 0.07 22.56
N GLN A 500 -2.19 1.05 22.47
CA GLN A 500 -0.75 0.80 22.50
C GLN A 500 -0.29 0.20 23.83
N GLU A 501 -0.94 0.55 24.93
CA GLU A 501 -0.60 0.06 26.28
C GLU A 501 -1.14 -1.35 26.53
N THR A 502 -2.03 -1.84 25.68
CA THR A 502 -2.59 -3.19 25.79
C THR A 502 -1.51 -4.24 25.57
N ARG A 503 -1.36 -5.16 26.53
CA ARG A 503 -0.41 -6.26 26.44
C ARG A 503 -0.94 -7.33 25.50
N THR A 504 -0.21 -7.55 24.41
CA THR A 504 -0.56 -8.55 23.39
C THR A 504 0.54 -9.59 23.26
N ALA A 505 0.17 -10.87 23.37
CA ALA A 505 1.03 -11.99 23.02
C ALA A 505 0.96 -12.22 21.50
N CYS A 506 2.09 -12.01 20.82
CA CYS A 506 2.18 -12.13 19.37
C CYS A 506 3.08 -13.30 18.96
N MET A 507 2.64 -14.06 17.97
CA MET A 507 3.42 -15.13 17.35
C MET A 507 3.34 -15.06 15.83
N GLU A 508 4.47 -15.35 15.19
CA GLU A 508 4.53 -15.50 13.75
C GLU A 508 3.97 -16.89 13.38
N LYS A 509 3.04 -16.91 12.42
CA LYS A 509 2.47 -18.14 11.87
C LYS A 509 2.67 -18.16 10.36
N LEU A 510 2.67 -19.36 9.79
CA LEU A 510 2.74 -19.56 8.36
C LEU A 510 1.35 -19.83 7.79
N ILE A 511 1.09 -19.32 6.58
CA ILE A 511 -0.08 -19.63 5.78
C ILE A 511 0.37 -20.12 4.40
N SER A 512 -0.22 -21.22 3.95
CA SER A 512 -0.04 -21.73 2.60
C SER A 512 -1.15 -21.16 1.72
N VAL A 513 -0.77 -20.42 0.68
CA VAL A 513 -1.67 -19.71 -0.21
C VAL A 513 -1.52 -20.29 -1.60
N GLN A 514 -2.59 -20.90 -2.10
CA GLN A 514 -2.64 -21.41 -3.47
C GLN A 514 -3.04 -20.29 -4.43
N ARG A 515 -2.34 -20.21 -5.56
CA ARG A 515 -2.62 -19.25 -6.63
C ARG A 515 -2.53 -19.92 -7.99
N ASN A 516 -3.41 -19.54 -8.90
CA ASN A 516 -3.27 -19.86 -10.31
C ASN A 516 -2.14 -19.00 -10.91
N THR A 517 -1.40 -19.59 -11.83
CA THR A 517 -0.39 -18.95 -12.66
C THR A 517 -0.85 -19.11 -14.10
N TYR A 518 -1.10 -17.99 -14.76
CA TYR A 518 -1.63 -17.93 -16.12
C TYR A 518 -0.49 -17.68 -17.10
N GLY A 519 -0.46 -18.41 -18.21
CA GLY A 519 0.61 -18.26 -19.20
C GLY A 519 0.22 -18.66 -20.61
N ASN A 520 0.92 -18.08 -21.58
CA ASN A 520 0.81 -18.41 -23.01
C ASN A 520 1.62 -19.66 -23.38
N ALA A 521 2.59 -20.04 -22.55
CA ALA A 521 3.39 -21.25 -22.68
C ALA A 521 3.53 -21.91 -21.30
N LYS A 522 3.69 -23.25 -21.27
CA LYS A 522 4.03 -23.97 -20.03
C LYS A 522 5.33 -23.40 -19.49
N LEU A 523 5.27 -22.73 -18.33
CA LEU A 523 6.46 -22.27 -17.62
C LEU A 523 7.26 -23.53 -17.21
N ARG A 524 8.55 -23.53 -17.56
CA ARG A 524 9.53 -24.54 -17.12
C ARG A 524 10.07 -24.18 -15.75
#